data_AF-A0A848UL25-F1
#
_entry.id   AF-A0A848UL25-F1
#
_cell.length_a   1.000
_cell.length_b   1.000
_cell.length_c   1.000
_cell.angle_alpha   90.00
_cell.angle_beta   90.00
_cell.angle_gamma   90.00
#
_symmetry.space_group_name_H-M   'P 1'
#
loop_
_entity.id
_entity.type
_entity.pdbx_description
1 polymer ?
#
loop_
_entity_poly.entity_id
_entity_poly.type
_entity_poly.pdbx_seq_one_letter_code
_entity_poly.pdbx_strand_id
1 'polypeptide(L)' 'MIDTVTKIYGGMNNEHNGYKITYVNSNKILLVPLDTANTDYQAIQEWIADGGVVIDNPPE' A
#
# COMPACT_ATOMS: atom_id res chain seq x y z
N MET A 1 -11.92 -0.17 -7.44
CA MET A 1 -10.78 0.61 -7.95
C MET A 1 -10.00 1.13 -6.76
N ILE A 2 -8.69 0.95 -6.77
CA ILE A 2 -7.79 1.54 -5.77
C ILE A 2 -7.91 3.07 -5.88
N ASP A 3 -8.01 3.73 -4.74
CA ASP A 3 -8.05 5.20 -4.62
C ASP A 3 -6.67 5.72 -4.23
N THR A 4 -6.14 5.23 -3.10
CA THR A 4 -4.78 5.57 -2.65
C THR A 4 -4.01 4.33 -2.19
N VAL A 5 -2.69 4.40 -2.36
CA VAL A 5 -1.71 3.47 -1.80
C VAL A 5 -0.73 4.29 -0.96
N THR A 6 -0.62 4.00 0.33
CA THR A 6 0.30 4.67 1.25
C THR A 6 1.27 3.64 1.82
N LYS A 7 2.58 3.94 1.80
CA LYS A 7 3.57 3.12 2.49
C LYS A 7 3.32 3.15 4.00
N ILE A 8 3.38 1.99 4.63
CA ILE A 8 3.41 1.87 6.09
C ILE A 8 4.81 1.47 6.56
N TYR A 9 5.19 1.97 7.73
CA TYR A 9 6.51 1.82 8.30
C TYR A 9 6.43 1.09 9.63
N GLY A 10 7.39 0.19 9.88
CA GLY A 10 7.54 -0.51 11.14
C GLY A 10 7.98 0.43 12.25
N GLY A 11 7.28 0.42 13.38
CA GLY A 11 7.56 1.33 14.50
C GLY A 11 8.87 1.08 15.26
N MET A 12 9.59 -0.03 14.98
CA MET A 12 10.88 -0.33 15.64
C MET A 12 12.10 0.15 14.84
N ASN A 13 11.99 0.19 13.51
CA ASN A 13 13.12 0.38 12.60
C ASN A 13 12.86 1.47 11.55
N ASN A 14 11.67 2.05 11.51
CA ASN A 14 11.23 2.99 10.48
C ASN A 14 11.49 2.45 9.06
N GLU A 15 11.37 1.12 8.88
CA GLU A 15 11.50 0.47 7.59
C GLU A 15 10.11 0.26 6.99
N HIS A 16 10.00 0.48 5.68
CA HIS A 16 8.79 0.20 4.92
C HIS A 16 8.43 -1.29 5.06
N ASN A 17 7.22 -1.58 5.56
CA ASN A 17 6.79 -2.94 5.88
C ASN A 17 5.46 -3.35 5.24
N GLY A 18 4.87 -2.50 4.40
CA GLY A 18 3.65 -2.81 3.67
C GLY A 18 2.96 -1.57 3.09
N TYR A 19 1.72 -1.78 2.64
CA TYR A 19 0.87 -0.74 2.10
C TYR A 19 -0.45 -0.64 2.86
N LYS A 20 -0.96 0.59 2.99
CA LYS A 20 -2.35 0.89 3.32
C LYS A 20 -3.07 1.31 2.05
N ILE A 21 -4.21 0.69 1.80
CA ILE A 21 -5.02 0.89 0.58
C ILE A 21 -6.39 1.47 0.96
N THR A 22 -6.85 2.47 0.22
CA THR A 22 -8.26 2.90 0.20
C THR A 22 -8.88 2.61 -1.17
N TYR A 23 -10.21 2.54 -1.22
CA TYR A 23 -10.95 2.28 -2.45
C TYR A 23 -11.95 3.39 -2.74
N VAL A 24 -12.08 3.74 -4.02
CA VAL A 24 -12.98 4.81 -4.48
C VAL A 24 -14.41 4.47 -4.04
N ASN A 25 -15.12 5.47 -3.51
CA ASN A 25 -16.50 5.34 -3.01
C ASN A 25 -16.66 4.26 -1.92
N SER A 26 -15.63 4.02 -1.11
CA SER A 26 -15.66 3.03 -0.03
C SER A 26 -14.95 3.54 1.21
N ASN A 27 -15.42 3.10 2.39
CA ASN A 27 -14.73 3.32 3.67
C ASN A 27 -13.82 2.14 4.04
N LYS A 28 -13.55 1.24 3.09
CA LYS A 28 -12.69 0.08 3.31
C LYS A 28 -11.22 0.50 3.31
N ILE A 29 -10.50 -0.01 4.31
CA ILE A 29 -9.05 0.11 4.41
C ILE A 29 -8.49 -1.30 4.41
N LEU A 30 -7.48 -1.55 3.58
CA LEU A 30 -6.72 -2.81 3.57
C LEU A 30 -5.27 -2.53 3.94
N LEU A 31 -4.70 -3.40 4.77
CA LEU A 31 -3.27 -3.39 5.10
C LEU A 31 -2.64 -4.62 4.44
N VAL A 32 -1.69 -4.39 3.56
CA VAL A 32 -1.08 -5.43 2.73
C VAL A 32 0.41 -5.51 3.03
N PRO A 33 0.93 -6.66 3.51
CA PRO A 33 2.36 -6.83 3.74
C PRO A 33 3.15 -6.87 2.43
N LEU A 34 4.47 -6.65 2.51
CA LEU A 34 5.39 -6.81 1.39
C LEU A 34 5.67 -8.30 1.13
N ASP A 35 4.65 -9.02 0.66
CA ASP A 35 4.71 -10.45 0.37
C ASP A 35 4.38 -10.73 -1.09
N THR A 36 5.35 -11.23 -1.85
CA THR A 36 5.18 -11.54 -3.27
C THR A 36 4.20 -12.68 -3.52
N ALA A 37 3.89 -13.52 -2.53
CA ALA A 37 2.87 -14.55 -2.64
C ALA A 37 1.45 -14.01 -2.38
N ASN A 38 1.33 -12.80 -1.83
CA ASN A 38 0.05 -12.17 -1.55
C ASN A 38 -0.54 -11.56 -2.84
N THR A 39 -1.74 -11.99 -3.21
CA THR A 39 -2.43 -11.53 -4.43
C THR A 39 -2.81 -10.06 -4.38
N ASP A 40 -3.12 -9.50 -3.20
CA ASP A 40 -3.38 -8.07 -3.06
C ASP A 40 -2.09 -7.27 -3.28
N TYR A 41 -0.95 -7.77 -2.82
CA TYR A 41 0.36 -7.15 -3.08
C TYR A 41 0.66 -7.13 -4.59
N GLN A 42 0.43 -8.24 -5.28
CA GLN A 42 0.60 -8.32 -6.74
C GLN A 42 -0.30 -7.32 -7.47
N ALA A 43 -1.58 -7.23 -7.10
CA ALA A 43 -2.52 -6.27 -7.68
C ALA A 43 -2.09 -4.81 -7.46
N ILE A 44 -1.49 -4.49 -6.30
CA ILE A 44 -0.91 -3.17 -6.04
C ILE A 44 0.28 -2.91 -6.97
N GLN A 45 1.16 -3.90 -7.18
CA GLN A 45 2.32 -3.72 -8.08
C GLN A 45 1.86 -3.47 -9.53
N GLU A 46 0.85 -4.19 -10.02
CA GLU A 46 0.26 -3.97 -11.33
C GLU A 46 -0.34 -2.56 -11.43
N TRP A 47 -1.11 -2.13 -10.43
CA TRP A 47 -1.68 -0.78 -10.40
C TRP A 47 -0.62 0.33 -10.40
N ILE A 48 0.51 0.12 -9.71
CA ILE A 48 1.65 1.06 -9.72
C ILE A 48 2.30 1.08 -11.12
N ALA A 49 2.48 -0.08 -11.76
CA ALA A 49 3.04 -0.19 -13.10
C ALA A 49 2.18 0.54 -14.15
N ASP A 50 0.86 0.58 -13.95
CA ASP A 50 -0.10 1.32 -14.77
C ASP A 50 -0.15 2.83 -14.49
N GLY A 51 0.74 3.34 -13.63
CA GLY A 51 0.88 4.77 -13.32
C GLY A 51 0.19 5.21 -12.03
N GLY A 52 -0.20 4.27 -11.16
CA GLY A 52 -0.71 4.56 -9.83
C GLY A 52 0.30 5.30 -8.95
N VAL A 53 -0.17 6.27 -8.16
CA VAL A 53 0.65 7.07 -7.26
C VAL A 53 0.74 6.43 -5.88
N VAL A 54 1.97 6.24 -5.39
CA VAL A 54 2.24 5.76 -4.02
C VAL A 54 2.65 6.93 -3.14
N ILE A 55 1.93 7.14 -2.05
CA ILE A 55 2.24 8.14 -1.04
C ILE A 55 3.29 7.56 -0.09
N ASP A 56 4.43 8.22 0.00
CA ASP A 56 5.48 7.90 0.96
C ASP A 56 5.21 8.64 2.28
N ASN A 57 4.95 7.88 3.36
CA ASN A 57 4.58 8.40 4.67
C ASN A 57 5.53 7.89 5.77
N PRO A 58 6.80 8.30 5.77
CA PRO A 58 7.73 7.94 6.84
C PRO A 58 7.30 8.60 8.17
N PRO A 59 7.59 7.97 9.32
CA PRO A 59 7.37 8.59 10.64
C PRO A 59 8.25 9.84 10.84
N GLU A 60 7.75 10.81 11.62
CA GLU A 60 8.44 12.07 11.98
C GLU A 60 9.63 11.87 12.94
#